data_AF-A0A9W6D912-F1
#
_entry.id   AF-A0A9W6D912-F1
#
_cell.length_a   1.000
_cell.length_b   1.000
_cell.length_c   1.000
_cell.angle_alpha   90.00
_cell.angle_beta   90.00
_cell.angle_gamma   90.00
#
_symmetry.space_group_name_H-M   'P 1'
#
loop_
_entity.id
_entity.type
_entity.pdbx_description
1 polymer ?
#
loop_
_entity_poly.entity_id
_entity_poly.type
_entity_poly.pdbx_seq_one_letter_code
_entity_poly.pdbx_strand_id
1 'polypeptide(L)'
;MKENSKIDEMEIVISRLLRIGVVLSAIIIFAGLMMFLITGKSGYTDNRFPITISEIFSGAIVLKSYAIIMVGMIILILTPVFRVGVSIIVFVKEKDYLYTKITLAVFIILIISFILGKVE
;
A
#
# COMPACT_ATOMS: atom_id res chain seq x y z
N MET A 1 -26.33 24.08 -9.19
CA MET A 1 -26.19 23.50 -7.84
C MET A 1 -25.96 21.98 -7.81
N LYS A 2 -25.94 21.24 -8.94
CA LYS A 2 -25.68 19.79 -9.01
C LYS A 2 -24.20 19.40 -9.23
N GLU A 3 -23.31 20.37 -9.36
CA GLU A 3 -21.91 20.14 -9.77
C GLU A 3 -20.98 19.98 -8.55
N ASN A 4 -21.16 20.79 -7.50
CA ASN A 4 -20.42 20.62 -6.23
C ASN A 4 -20.61 19.24 -5.61
N SER A 5 -21.82 18.67 -5.65
CA SER A 5 -22.09 17.38 -4.99
C SER A 5 -21.26 16.23 -5.56
N LYS A 6 -20.96 16.26 -6.87
CA LYS A 6 -20.16 15.20 -7.52
C LYS A 6 -18.67 15.28 -7.18
N ILE A 7 -18.15 16.49 -7.00
CA ILE A 7 -16.75 16.72 -6.63
C ILE A 7 -16.57 16.30 -5.16
N ASP A 8 -17.46 16.75 -4.28
CA ASP A 8 -17.46 16.38 -2.86
C ASP A 8 -17.58 14.85 -2.66
N GLU A 9 -18.45 14.18 -3.44
CA GLU A 9 -18.59 12.73 -3.42
C GLU A 9 -17.30 12.00 -3.84
N MET A 10 -16.60 12.48 -4.88
CA MET A 10 -15.33 11.88 -5.33
C MET A 10 -14.22 12.06 -4.29
N GLU A 11 -14.08 13.25 -3.70
CA GLU A 11 -13.10 13.51 -2.64
C GLU A 11 -13.34 12.62 -1.40
N ILE A 12 -14.60 12.40 -1.03
CA ILE A 12 -14.98 11.50 0.06
C ILE A 12 -14.60 10.06 -0.28
N VAL A 13 -14.87 9.59 -1.51
CA VAL A 13 -14.53 8.23 -1.94
C VAL A 13 -13.02 8.01 -1.90
N ILE A 14 -12.23 8.97 -2.40
CA ILE A 14 -10.76 8.93 -2.37
C ILE A 14 -10.28 8.86 -0.93
N SER A 15 -10.74 9.78 -0.09
CA SER A 15 -10.35 9.84 1.33
C SER A 15 -10.69 8.56 2.08
N ARG A 16 -11.82 7.91 1.75
CA ARG A 16 -12.27 6.68 2.38
C ARG A 16 -11.45 5.47 1.93
N LEU A 17 -11.18 5.35 0.63
CA LEU A 17 -10.29 4.30 0.09
C LEU A 17 -8.91 4.36 0.74
N LEU A 18 -8.36 5.56 0.92
CA LEU A 18 -7.07 5.77 1.56
C LEU A 18 -7.07 5.35 3.03
N ARG A 19 -8.08 5.79 3.77
CA ARG A 19 -8.20 5.44 5.19
C ARG A 19 -8.35 3.94 5.38
N ILE A 20 -9.13 3.28 4.54
CA ILE A 20 -9.31 1.82 4.57
C ILE A 20 -7.97 1.12 4.31
N GLY A 21 -7.19 1.56 3.32
CA GLY A 21 -5.88 0.96 3.02
C GLY A 21 -4.90 1.02 4.19
N VAL A 22 -4.77 2.17 4.86
CA VAL A 22 -3.89 2.35 6.03
C VAL A 22 -4.41 1.59 7.25
N VAL A 23 -5.71 1.61 7.51
CA VAL A 23 -6.29 0.89 8.66
C VAL A 23 -6.14 -0.63 8.45
N LEU A 24 -6.37 -1.11 7.23
CA LEU A 24 -6.21 -2.52 6.90
C LEU A 24 -4.76 -2.98 7.08
N SER A 25 -3.78 -2.21 6.59
CA SER A 25 -2.36 -2.56 6.78
C SER A 25 -1.97 -2.54 8.26
N ALA A 26 -2.44 -1.55 9.03
CA ALA A 26 -2.21 -1.47 10.47
C ALA A 26 -2.77 -2.69 11.21
N ILE A 27 -3.99 -3.14 10.87
CA ILE A 27 -4.59 -4.34 11.47
C ILE A 27 -3.77 -5.58 11.15
N ILE A 28 -3.34 -5.75 9.89
CA ILE A 28 -2.55 -6.92 9.47
C ILE A 28 -1.18 -6.94 10.17
N ILE A 29 -0.50 -5.79 10.22
CA ILE A 29 0.78 -5.65 10.93
C ILE A 29 0.60 -5.97 12.42
N PHE A 30 -0.45 -5.41 13.05
CA PHE A 30 -0.74 -5.64 14.46
C PHE A 30 -1.03 -7.12 14.76
N ALA A 31 -1.82 -7.78 13.92
CA ALA A 31 -2.08 -9.21 14.05
C ALA A 31 -0.79 -10.05 13.92
N GLY A 32 0.05 -9.74 12.92
CA GLY A 32 1.34 -10.40 12.73
C GLY A 32 2.30 -10.17 13.91
N LEU A 33 2.33 -8.96 14.47
CA LEU A 33 3.12 -8.62 15.65
C LEU A 33 2.63 -9.36 16.90
N MET A 34 1.32 -9.39 17.15
CA MET A 34 0.76 -10.17 18.26
C MET A 34 1.12 -11.65 18.13
N MET A 35 0.99 -12.21 16.94
CA MET A 35 1.37 -13.60 16.67
C MET A 35 2.87 -13.85 16.89
N PHE A 36 3.72 -12.90 16.53
CA PHE A 36 5.16 -12.97 16.75
C PHE A 36 5.50 -12.93 18.24
N LEU A 37 4.89 -12.03 19.01
CA LEU A 37 5.11 -11.89 20.45
C LEU A 37 4.64 -13.12 21.23
N ILE A 38 3.50 -13.71 20.85
CA ILE A 38 2.96 -14.90 21.52
C ILE A 38 3.78 -16.15 21.18
N THR A 39 4.16 -16.33 19.92
CA THR A 39 4.86 -17.55 19.47
C THR A 39 6.35 -17.50 19.81
N GLY A 40 6.93 -16.30 19.94
CA GLY A 40 8.36 -16.08 20.14
C GLY A 40 9.24 -16.56 18.97
N LYS A 41 8.62 -16.98 17.87
CA LYS A 41 9.28 -17.50 16.65
C LYS A 41 8.75 -16.74 15.45
N SER A 42 9.65 -16.41 14.53
CA SER A 42 9.32 -15.76 13.26
C SER A 42 8.56 -16.67 12.27
N GLY A 43 8.56 -17.98 12.51
CA GLY A 43 8.10 -19.00 11.56
C GLY A 43 9.15 -19.39 10.50
N TYR A 44 10.36 -18.85 10.62
CA TYR A 44 11.50 -19.15 9.74
C TYR A 44 12.71 -19.59 10.57
N THR A 45 13.39 -20.63 10.12
CA THR A 45 14.65 -21.12 10.71
C THR A 45 15.84 -20.36 10.14
N ASP A 46 16.85 -20.11 10.97
CA ASP A 46 18.18 -19.59 10.59
C ASP A 46 18.21 -18.27 9.82
N ASN A 47 17.64 -17.21 10.40
CA ASN A 47 17.79 -15.82 9.92
C ASN A 47 17.40 -15.60 8.43
N ARG A 48 16.70 -16.56 7.82
CA ARG A 48 16.21 -16.54 6.46
C ARG A 48 14.82 -15.90 6.46
N PHE A 49 14.77 -14.61 6.14
CA PHE A 49 13.53 -13.87 6.03
C PHE A 49 12.95 -13.98 4.62
N PRO A 50 11.61 -14.03 4.48
CA PRO A 50 10.96 -14.04 3.17
C PRO A 50 11.16 -12.68 2.49
N ILE A 51 12.05 -12.64 1.51
CA ILE A 51 12.33 -11.45 0.69
C ILE A 51 11.56 -11.48 -0.63
N THR A 52 11.12 -12.66 -1.06
CA THR A 52 10.39 -12.83 -2.31
C THR A 52 8.89 -12.67 -2.07
N ILE A 53 8.18 -11.96 -2.96
CA ILE A 53 6.72 -11.81 -2.90
C ILE A 53 6.03 -13.18 -2.77
N SER A 54 6.47 -14.19 -3.54
CA SER A 54 5.95 -15.55 -3.46
C SER A 54 6.12 -16.20 -2.07
N GLU A 55 7.29 -16.01 -1.44
CA GLU A 55 7.58 -16.53 -0.10
C GLU A 55 6.80 -15.80 1.00
N ILE A 56 6.51 -14.52 0.80
CA ILE A 56 5.70 -13.71 1.71
C ILE A 56 4.24 -14.20 1.65
N PHE A 57 3.68 -14.38 0.45
CA PHE A 57 2.30 -14.86 0.30
C PHE A 57 2.14 -16.31 0.78
N SER A 58 3.05 -17.22 0.38
CA SER A 58 3.02 -18.61 0.86
C SER A 58 3.26 -18.70 2.37
N GLY A 59 4.17 -17.90 2.91
CA GLY A 59 4.41 -17.80 4.35
C GLY A 59 3.21 -17.27 5.13
N ALA A 60 2.48 -16.32 4.57
CA ALA A 60 1.27 -15.77 5.18
C ALA A 60 0.12 -16.80 5.20
N ILE A 61 -0.01 -17.62 4.16
CA ILE A 61 -0.97 -18.74 4.10
C ILE A 61 -0.66 -19.79 5.17
N VAL A 62 0.62 -20.06 5.40
CA VAL A 62 1.10 -20.97 6.47
C VAL A 62 1.09 -20.29 7.86
N LEU A 63 0.50 -19.08 7.96
CA LEU A 63 0.35 -18.33 9.21
C LEU A 63 1.68 -18.07 9.93
N LYS A 64 2.76 -17.86 9.17
CA LYS A 64 4.04 -17.44 9.75
C LYS A 64 3.96 -15.97 10.16
N SER A 65 4.22 -15.70 11.44
CA SER A 65 4.09 -14.36 12.04
C SER A 65 4.82 -13.27 11.24
N TYR A 66 6.06 -13.55 10.80
CA TYR A 66 6.86 -12.58 10.05
C TYR A 66 6.33 -12.32 8.63
N ALA A 67 5.77 -13.35 7.97
CA ALA A 67 5.19 -13.20 6.64
C ALA A 67 3.92 -12.34 6.67
N ILE A 68 3.09 -12.48 7.72
CA ILE A 68 1.90 -11.65 7.92
C ILE A 68 2.28 -10.18 8.11
N ILE A 69 3.30 -9.90 8.91
CA ILE A 69 3.84 -8.53 9.07
C ILE A 69 4.27 -7.98 7.71
N MET A 70 5.00 -8.76 6.92
CA MET A 70 5.50 -8.34 5.61
C MET A 70 4.37 -8.07 4.61
N VAL A 71 3.29 -8.85 4.62
CA VAL A 71 2.08 -8.55 3.83
C VAL A 71 1.48 -7.19 4.22
N GLY A 72 1.34 -6.94 5.52
CA GLY A 72 0.84 -5.65 6.01
C GLY A 72 1.75 -4.48 5.62
N MET A 73 3.06 -4.67 5.67
CA MET A 73 4.06 -3.69 5.21
C MET A 73 3.93 -3.40 3.72
N ILE A 74 3.77 -4.42 2.88
CA ILE A 74 3.53 -4.25 1.44
C ILE A 74 2.31 -3.38 1.20
N ILE A 75 1.19 -3.66 1.88
CA ILE A 75 -0.04 -2.87 1.73
C ILE A 75 0.18 -1.40 2.17
N LEU A 76 0.86 -1.18 3.31
CA LEU A 76 1.14 0.17 3.82
C LEU A 76 2.00 0.98 2.84
N ILE A 77 3.06 0.37 2.31
CA ILE A 77 3.98 0.98 1.36
C ILE A 77 3.31 1.23 0.00
N LEU A 78 2.39 0.36 -0.41
CA LEU A 78 1.68 0.48 -1.69
C LEU A 78 0.52 1.48 -1.63
N THR A 79 -0.01 1.79 -0.43
CA THR A 79 -1.11 2.73 -0.24
C THR A 79 -0.82 4.14 -0.81
N PRO A 80 0.37 4.75 -0.61
CA PRO A 80 0.79 5.97 -1.30
C PRO A 80 0.76 5.89 -2.83
N VAL A 81 1.10 4.73 -3.42
CA VAL A 81 1.09 4.54 -4.89
C VAL A 81 -0.34 4.56 -5.41
N PHE A 82 -1.23 3.81 -4.75
CA PHE A 82 -2.66 3.82 -5.07
C PHE A 82 -3.25 5.22 -4.96
N ARG A 83 -2.87 5.99 -3.94
CA ARG A 83 -3.30 7.39 -3.79
C ARG A 83 -2.96 8.23 -5.01
N VAL A 84 -1.69 8.23 -5.41
CA VAL A 84 -1.23 9.06 -6.52
C VAL A 84 -1.88 8.61 -7.84
N GLY A 85 -2.04 7.31 -8.05
CA GLY A 85 -2.75 6.77 -9.21
C GLY A 85 -4.21 7.22 -9.29
N VAL A 86 -4.93 7.21 -8.16
CA VAL A 86 -6.31 7.70 -8.09
C VAL A 86 -6.39 9.20 -8.37
N SER A 87 -5.48 10.01 -7.81
CA SER A 87 -5.42 11.45 -8.09
C SER A 87 -5.19 11.76 -9.57
N ILE A 88 -4.37 10.98 -10.28
CA ILE A 88 -4.19 11.13 -11.73
C ILE A 88 -5.52 10.95 -12.48
N ILE A 89 -6.31 9.92 -12.12
CA ILE A 89 -7.61 9.66 -12.76
C ILE A 89 -8.56 10.85 -12.56
N VAL A 90 -8.55 11.45 -11.37
CA VAL A 90 -9.36 12.62 -11.03
C VAL A 90 -8.94 13.82 -11.87
N PHE A 91 -7.65 14.16 -11.91
CA PHE A 91 -7.16 15.31 -12.68
C PHE A 91 -7.39 15.15 -14.19
N VAL A 92 -7.30 13.92 -14.72
CA VAL A 92 -7.64 13.63 -16.11
C VAL A 92 -9.13 13.88 -16.37
N LYS A 93 -10.01 13.45 -15.45
CA LYS A 93 -11.46 13.66 -15.56
C LYS A 93 -11.85 15.14 -15.46
N GLU A 94 -11.17 15.90 -14.60
CA GLU A 94 -11.36 17.34 -14.43
C GLU A 94 -10.75 18.16 -15.58
N LYS A 95 -10.07 17.50 -16.53
CA LYS A 95 -9.33 18.13 -17.65
C LYS A 95 -8.23 19.09 -17.19
N ASP A 96 -7.71 18.88 -15.98
CA ASP A 96 -6.57 19.63 -15.49
C ASP A 96 -5.27 18.98 -15.99
N TYR A 97 -4.89 19.33 -17.22
CA TYR A 97 -3.71 18.80 -17.87
C TYR A 97 -2.39 19.22 -17.20
N LEU A 98 -2.37 20.36 -16.49
CA LEU A 98 -1.16 20.82 -15.79
C LEU A 98 -0.92 19.94 -14.56
N TYR A 99 -1.92 19.80 -13.70
CA TYR A 99 -1.83 18.97 -12.50
C TYR A 99 -1.69 17.48 -12.83
N THR A 100 -2.31 17.01 -13.92
CA THR A 100 -2.11 15.66 -14.43
C THR A 100 -0.64 15.38 -14.75
N LYS A 101 0.05 16.27 -15.48
CA LYS A 101 1.47 16.08 -15.87
C LYS A 101 2.40 16.08 -14.65
N ILE A 102 2.18 16.99 -13.70
CA ILE A 102 2.96 17.05 -12.46
C ILE A 102 2.79 15.75 -11.66
N THR A 103 1.53 15.33 -11.46
CA THR A 103 1.21 14.12 -10.68
C THR A 103 1.74 12.86 -11.36
N LEU A 104 1.68 12.80 -12.70
CA LEU A 104 2.27 11.72 -13.47
C LEU A 104 3.79 11.66 -13.32
N ALA A 105 4.48 12.81 -13.34
CA ALA A 105 5.92 12.86 -13.10
C ALA A 105 6.27 12.35 -11.70
N VAL A 106 5.55 12.78 -10.66
CA VAL A 106 5.71 12.28 -9.30
C VAL A 106 5.45 10.78 -9.23
N PHE A 107 4.42 10.27 -9.91
CA PHE A 107 4.12 8.85 -9.96
C PHE A 107 5.25 8.04 -10.60
N ILE A 108 5.83 8.54 -11.71
CA ILE A 108 6.99 7.91 -12.35
C ILE A 108 8.18 7.89 -11.39
N ILE A 109 8.47 9.00 -10.70
CA ILE A 109 9.54 9.06 -9.70
C ILE A 109 9.29 8.03 -8.59
N LEU A 110 8.06 7.91 -8.08
CA LEU A 110 7.71 6.91 -7.07
C LEU A 110 7.96 5.47 -7.57
N ILE A 111 7.54 5.15 -8.80
CA ILE A 111 7.78 3.83 -9.39
C ILE A 111 9.27 3.56 -9.56
N ILE A 112 10.04 4.55 -10.03
CA ILE A 112 11.50 4.45 -10.13
C ILE A 112 12.13 4.24 -8.74
N SER A 113 11.71 4.99 -7.73
CA SER A 113 12.17 4.80 -6.33
C SER A 113 11.83 3.41 -5.81
N PHE A 114 10.67 2.84 -6.14
CA PHE A 114 10.32 1.47 -5.76
C PHE A 114 11.18 0.42 -6.45
N ILE A 115 11.48 0.61 -7.73
CA ILE A 115 12.32 -0.30 -8.49
C ILE A 115 13.77 -0.20 -8.01
N LEU A 116 14.31 1.00 -7.80
CA LEU A 116 15.66 1.22 -7.24
C LEU A 116 15.77 0.72 -5.80
N GLY A 117 14.77 0.98 -4.95
CA GLY A 117 14.74 0.46 -3.58
C GLY A 117 14.60 -1.06 -3.49
N LYS A 118 14.31 -1.75 -4.60
CA LYS A 118 14.38 -3.22 -4.71
C LYS A 118 15.80 -3.71 -5.07
N VAL A 119 16.68 -2.84 -5.53
CA VAL A 119 18.03 -3.16 -6.06
C VAL A 119 19.12 -3.01 -4.99
N GLU A 120 18.79 -2.54 -3.79
CA GLU A 120 19.66 -2.42 -2.62
C GLU A 120 19.20 -3.38 -1.50
#